data_AF-A0A2T3ZTS8-F1
#
_entry.id   AF-A0A2T3ZTS8-F1
#
_cell.length_a   1.000
_cell.length_b   1.000
_cell.length_c   1.000
_cell.angle_alpha   90.00
_cell.angle_beta   90.00
_cell.angle_gamma   90.00
#
_symmetry.space_group_name_H-M   'P 1'
#
loop_
_entity.id
_entity.type
_entity.pdbx_description
1 polymer ?
#
loop_
_entity_poly.entity_id
_entity_poly.type
_entity_poly.pdbx_seq_one_letter_code
_entity_poly.pdbx_strand_id
1 'polypeptide(L)'
;NGNGNTNDAPVCPTGLYSNPQCCSTLVLGIVGLDCSTRNIATSVHDPSAFKNACAAKGAQAVCCVLPVAGQDVLCQTAIGA
;
A
#
# COMPACT_ATOMS: atom_id res chain seq x y z
N ASN A 1 -26.85 -18.36 9.73
CA ASN A 1 -25.57 -18.38 10.46
C ASN A 1 -24.43 -18.11 9.51
N GLY A 2 -23.86 -16.90 9.57
CA GLY A 2 -22.60 -16.55 8.92
C GLY A 2 -21.84 -15.65 9.89
N ASN A 3 -20.84 -16.20 10.57
CA ASN A 3 -19.96 -15.49 11.50
C ASN A 3 -18.75 -15.00 10.69
N GLY A 4 -18.85 -13.81 10.10
CA GLY A 4 -17.77 -13.20 9.33
C GLY A 4 -16.96 -12.26 10.20
N ASN A 5 -15.84 -12.75 10.76
CA ASN A 5 -14.77 -11.86 11.23
C ASN A 5 -14.09 -11.24 10.00
N THR A 6 -14.66 -10.14 9.49
CA THR A 6 -14.14 -9.38 8.35
C THR A 6 -12.97 -8.51 8.82
N ASN A 7 -11.79 -9.11 8.99
CA ASN A 7 -10.53 -8.38 9.10
C ASN A 7 -9.97 -8.00 7.71
N ASP A 8 -10.62 -8.41 6.62
CA ASP A 8 -10.27 -8.10 5.22
C ASP A 8 -10.72 -6.68 4.81
N ALA A 9 -10.47 -5.66 5.65
CA ALA A 9 -10.62 -4.29 5.20
C ALA A 9 -9.54 -4.01 4.14
N PRO A 10 -9.89 -3.51 2.95
CA PRO A 10 -8.91 -3.28 1.89
C PRO A 10 -7.86 -2.27 2.36
N VAL A 11 -6.58 -2.58 2.15
CA VAL A 11 -5.45 -1.72 2.57
C VAL A 11 -5.41 -0.39 1.83
N CYS A 12 -6.08 -0.32 0.68
CA CYS A 12 -6.27 0.90 -0.11
C CYS A 12 -7.76 1.19 -0.30
N PRO A 13 -8.16 2.47 -0.26
CA PRO A 13 -9.52 2.84 -0.56
C PRO A 13 -9.86 2.50 -2.02
N THR A 14 -11.15 2.30 -2.28
CA THR A 14 -11.64 2.27 -3.66
C THR A 14 -11.51 3.64 -4.31
N GLY A 15 -11.35 3.69 -5.64
CA GLY A 15 -11.22 4.94 -6.39
C GLY A 15 -9.78 5.30 -6.76
N LEU A 16 -9.43 6.58 -6.61
CA LEU A 16 -8.20 7.13 -7.18
C LEU A 16 -6.94 6.49 -6.59
N TYR A 17 -6.85 6.34 -5.26
CA TYR A 17 -5.70 5.72 -4.59
C TYR A 17 -5.96 4.23 -4.29
N SER A 18 -6.23 3.45 -5.32
CA SER A 18 -6.61 2.03 -5.19
C SER A 18 -5.47 1.04 -5.40
N ASN A 19 -4.26 1.50 -5.72
CA ASN A 19 -3.13 0.63 -6.06
C ASN A 19 -2.14 0.52 -4.89
N PRO A 20 -2.10 -0.62 -4.17
CA PRO A 20 -1.12 -0.82 -3.10
C PRO A 20 0.29 -0.93 -3.67
N GLN A 21 1.23 -0.15 -3.12
CA GLN A 21 2.65 -0.18 -3.45
C GLN A 21 3.51 0.02 -2.20
N CYS A 22 4.76 -0.43 -2.26
CA CYS A 22 5.81 0.01 -1.34
C CYS A 22 6.63 1.09 -2.00
N CYS A 23 6.77 2.26 -1.39
CA CYS A 23 7.62 3.34 -1.91
C CYS A 23 8.74 3.66 -0.93
N SER A 24 9.96 3.85 -1.43
CA SER A 24 11.14 4.18 -0.61
C SER A 24 10.96 5.50 0.15
N THR A 25 10.21 6.45 -0.40
CA THR A 25 9.87 7.71 0.28
C THR A 25 8.53 8.23 -0.19
N LEU A 26 7.77 8.80 0.75
CA LEU A 26 6.56 9.58 0.51
C LEU A 26 6.84 11.07 0.77
N VAL A 27 7.19 11.82 -0.28
CA VAL A 27 7.50 13.25 -0.23
C VAL A 27 6.22 14.06 -0.06
N LEU A 28 6.25 15.03 0.87
CA LEU A 28 5.11 15.91 1.20
C LEU A 28 3.83 15.15 1.62
N GLY A 29 3.94 13.85 1.94
CA GLY A 29 2.80 13.01 2.26
C GLY A 29 1.95 12.59 1.05
N ILE A 30 2.31 13.00 -0.19
CA ILE A 30 1.49 12.71 -1.38
C ILE A 30 2.25 12.15 -2.58
N VAL A 31 3.57 12.25 -2.65
CA VAL A 31 4.36 11.81 -3.82
C VAL A 31 5.23 10.62 -3.42
N GLY A 32 4.91 9.44 -3.94
CA GLY A 32 5.72 8.24 -3.75
C GLY A 32 6.89 8.21 -4.74
N LEU A 33 8.10 8.01 -4.23
CA LEU A 33 9.33 7.83 -5.01
C LEU A 33 9.81 6.39 -4.92
N ASP A 34 10.35 5.87 -6.03
CA ASP A 34 10.90 4.51 -6.12
C ASP A 34 9.89 3.45 -5.61
N CYS A 35 8.68 3.53 -6.16
CA CYS A 35 7.58 2.62 -5.81
C CYS A 35 7.72 1.26 -6.49
N SER A 36 7.26 0.21 -5.82
CA SER A 36 7.25 -1.16 -6.32
C SER A 36 6.14 -1.99 -5.68
N THR A 37 5.57 -2.90 -6.46
CA THR A 37 4.58 -3.90 -6.02
C THR A 37 5.20 -5.25 -5.63
N ARG A 38 6.54 -5.36 -5.62
CA ARG A 38 7.22 -6.61 -5.27
C ARG A 38 6.99 -6.99 -3.81
N ASN A 39 6.68 -8.27 -3.60
CA ASN A 39 6.56 -8.92 -2.28
C ASN A 39 5.35 -8.51 -1.43
N ILE A 40 4.33 -7.88 -2.02
CA ILE A 40 3.10 -7.49 -1.29
C ILE A 40 1.84 -8.24 -1.72
N ALA A 41 1.90 -9.06 -2.77
CA ALA A 41 0.72 -9.72 -3.36
C ALA A 41 -0.10 -10.53 -2.33
N THR A 42 0.55 -11.14 -1.36
CA THR A 42 -0.10 -11.93 -0.29
C THR A 42 -0.47 -11.11 0.94
N SER A 43 -0.04 -9.85 1.02
CA SER A 43 -0.12 -9.01 2.22
C SER A 43 -1.16 -7.89 2.10
N VAL A 44 -1.69 -7.61 0.89
CA VAL A 44 -2.67 -6.54 0.63
C VAL A 44 -4.05 -6.76 1.23
N HIS A 45 -4.27 -7.88 1.91
CA HIS A 45 -5.51 -8.19 2.62
C HIS A 45 -5.43 -7.89 4.13
N ASP A 46 -4.24 -7.58 4.64
CA ASP A 46 -4.01 -7.27 6.05
C ASP A 46 -3.14 -6.00 6.15
N PRO A 47 -3.67 -4.89 6.70
CA PRO A 47 -2.93 -3.64 6.88
C PRO A 47 -1.57 -3.80 7.56
N SER A 48 -1.51 -4.61 8.62
CA SER A 48 -0.31 -4.85 9.40
C SER A 48 0.70 -5.68 8.60
N ALA A 49 0.22 -6.71 7.88
CA ALA A 49 1.07 -7.51 7.02
C ALA A 49 1.63 -6.67 5.85
N PHE A 50 0.80 -5.81 5.26
CA PHE A 50 1.21 -4.92 4.17
C PHE A 50 2.28 -3.92 4.63
N LYS A 51 2.04 -3.25 5.76
CA LYS A 51 3.02 -2.36 6.41
C LYS A 51 4.34 -3.08 6.65
N ASN A 52 4.29 -4.26 7.28
CA ASN A 52 5.48 -5.03 7.62
C ASN A 52 6.23 -5.53 6.38
N ALA A 53 5.53 -5.93 5.32
CA ALA A 53 6.14 -6.37 4.07
C ALA A 53 6.93 -5.23 3.38
N CYS A 54 6.39 -4.01 3.36
CA CYS A 54 7.12 -2.84 2.86
C CYS A 54 8.28 -2.45 3.77
N ALA A 55 8.06 -2.44 5.09
CA ALA A 55 9.10 -2.09 6.06
C ALA A 55 10.30 -3.04 6.03
N ALA A 56 10.09 -4.33 5.74
CA ALA A 56 11.15 -5.32 5.56
C ALA A 56 12.10 -5.01 4.39
N LYS A 57 11.71 -4.09 3.49
CA LYS A 57 12.53 -3.58 2.39
C LYS A 57 12.97 -2.12 2.60
N GLY A 58 12.72 -1.55 3.78
CA GLY A 58 13.01 -0.14 4.07
C GLY A 58 12.06 0.84 3.36
N ALA A 59 10.89 0.37 2.95
CA ALA A 59 9.91 1.17 2.22
C ALA A 59 8.64 1.41 3.04
N GLN A 60 7.83 2.38 2.61
CA GLN A 60 6.55 2.74 3.20
C GLN A 60 5.41 2.07 2.44
N ALA A 61 4.43 1.53 3.17
CA ALA A 61 3.19 1.01 2.59
C ALA A 61 2.27 2.17 2.21
N VAL A 62 1.97 2.29 0.92
CA VAL A 62 1.18 3.38 0.37
C VAL A 62 0.18 2.89 -0.66
N CYS A 63 -0.78 3.75 -0.96
CA CYS A 63 -1.81 3.55 -1.96
C CYS A 63 -1.66 4.63 -3.03
N CYS A 64 -1.41 4.22 -4.26
CA CYS A 64 -1.06 5.09 -5.37
C CYS A 64 -2.13 5.11 -6.47
N VAL A 65 -2.05 6.10 -7.34
CA VAL A 65 -3.02 6.27 -8.44
C VAL A 65 -2.82 5.31 -9.60
N LEU A 66 -1.62 4.77 -9.75
CA LEU A 66 -1.29 3.78 -10.77
C LEU A 66 -0.38 2.69 -10.19
N PRO A 67 -0.43 1.46 -10.70
CA PRO A 67 0.42 0.35 -10.27
C PRO A 67 1.78 0.34 -11.01
N VAL A 68 2.36 1.52 -11.28
CA VAL A 68 3.66 1.63 -11.98
C VAL A 68 4.81 1.71 -10.99
N ALA A 69 5.86 0.94 -11.28
CA ALA A 69 7.10 0.96 -10.53
C ALA A 69 8.10 1.98 -11.12
N GLY A 70 8.93 2.58 -10.26
CA GLY A 70 10.05 3.44 -10.68
C GLY A 70 9.68 4.84 -11.21
N GLN A 71 8.46 5.33 -10.95
CA GLN A 71 8.01 6.68 -11.29
C GLN A 71 7.60 7.45 -10.04
N ASP A 72 7.68 8.78 -10.14
CA ASP A 72 7.08 9.69 -9.17
C ASP A 72 5.57 9.66 -9.38
N VAL A 73 4.85 9.09 -8.41
CA VAL A 73 3.41 8.86 -8.54
C VAL A 73 2.68 9.42 -7.33
N LEU A 74 1.48 9.94 -7.55
CA LEU A 74 0.61 10.37 -6.46
C LEU A 74 0.21 9.15 -5.62
N CYS A 75 0.51 9.23 -4.33
CA CYS A 75 0.22 8.21 -3.35
C CYS A 75 -0.27 8.83 -2.05
N GLN A 76 -0.84 8.01 -1.18
CA GLN A 76 -1.15 8.36 0.21
C GLN A 76 -0.78 7.18 1.10
N THR A 77 -0.60 7.42 2.39
CA THR A 77 -0.37 6.34 3.36
C THR A 77 -1.49 5.31 3.28
N ALA A 78 -1.13 4.03 3.30
CA ALA A 78 -2.11 2.95 3.30
C ALA A 78 -2.93 2.93 4.58
N ILE A 79 -4.15 2.40 4.51
CA ILE A 79 -5.04 2.31 5.67
C ILE A 79 -4.40 1.36 6.69
N GLY A 80 -4.23 1.82 7.93
CA GLY A 80 -3.62 1.04 9.01
C GLY A 80 -2.09 0.89 8.93
N ALA A 81 -1.43 1.61 8.02
CA ALA A 81 0.03 1.68 7.93
C ALA A 81 0.65 2.76 8.83
#